data_AF-A0A2V6RYR1-F1
#
_entry.id   AF-A0A2V6RYR1-F1
#
_cell.length_a   1.000
_cell.length_b   1.000
_cell.length_c   1.000
_cell.angle_alpha   90.00
_cell.angle_beta   90.00
_cell.angle_gamma   90.00
#
_symmetry.space_group_name_H-M   'P 1'
#
loop_
_entity.id
_entity.type
_entity.pdbx_description
1 polymer ?
#
loop_
_entity_poly.entity_id
_entity_poly.type
_entity_poly.pdbx_seq_one_letter_code
_entity_poly.pdbx_strand_id
1 'polypeptide(L)'
;MDSSTTRAGSSGWEWLTRLAANTGHFTARSRDVPTVVAKGEFAAGFAVPSYMAFEEKLAGFDIKFVAPRNAFVTPEPMAILAGARNPKAARAFVEFLLTERGQKVFMERGLFPITPKFKVQGAPGSTAELAVEFTGGVRSYFDRDVSNVYDETVAAKRSDALKTRFRSDIEVKWEDLKKK
;
A
#
# COMPACT_ATOMS: atom_id res chain seq x y z
N MET A 1 -14.27 4.71 -19.65
CA MET A 1 -15.10 4.64 -18.42
C MET A 1 -15.01 5.99 -17.75
N ASP A 2 -16.16 6.64 -17.57
CA ASP A 2 -16.26 7.99 -17.00
C ASP A 2 -15.75 7.99 -15.54
N SER A 3 -14.81 8.90 -15.24
CA SER A 3 -14.20 9.10 -13.92
C SER A 3 -15.15 9.77 -12.91
N SER A 4 -16.42 9.92 -13.25
CA SER A 4 -17.46 10.52 -12.40
C SER A 4 -18.15 9.53 -11.45
N THR A 5 -18.18 8.23 -11.74
CA THR A 5 -19.14 7.31 -11.08
C THR A 5 -18.64 6.61 -9.81
N THR A 6 -17.34 6.65 -9.47
CA THR A 6 -16.77 6.01 -8.26
C THR A 6 -16.58 6.95 -7.06
N ARG A 7 -17.08 8.19 -7.14
CA ARG A 7 -16.80 9.24 -6.14
C ARG A 7 -17.70 9.14 -4.91
N ALA A 8 -17.33 8.36 -3.90
CA ALA A 8 -17.70 8.48 -2.46
C ALA A 8 -19.19 8.71 -2.05
N GLY A 9 -20.13 8.72 -3.00
CA GLY A 9 -21.57 8.84 -2.80
C GLY A 9 -22.22 7.49 -2.55
N SER A 10 -23.54 7.41 -2.71
CA SER A 10 -24.32 6.17 -2.52
C SER A 10 -23.77 4.99 -3.33
N SER A 11 -23.33 5.21 -4.56
CA SER A 11 -22.75 4.16 -5.43
C SER A 11 -21.43 3.59 -4.87
N GLY A 12 -20.57 4.42 -4.30
CA GLY A 12 -19.31 3.97 -3.69
C GLY A 12 -19.54 3.15 -2.43
N TRP A 13 -20.48 3.58 -1.59
CA TRP A 13 -20.88 2.83 -0.39
C TRP A 13 -21.57 1.51 -0.71
N GLU A 14 -22.43 1.49 -1.74
CA GLU A 14 -23.03 0.25 -2.22
C GLU A 14 -21.97 -0.73 -2.70
N TRP A 15 -21.00 -0.27 -3.49
CA TRP A 15 -19.88 -1.11 -3.94
C TRP A 15 -19.06 -1.65 -2.78
N LEU A 16 -18.69 -0.81 -1.81
CA LEU A 16 -17.96 -1.22 -0.61
C LEU A 16 -18.76 -2.22 0.24
N THR A 17 -20.08 -2.04 0.34
CA THR A 17 -20.96 -2.97 1.07
C THR A 17 -21.00 -4.34 0.40
N ARG A 18 -21.12 -4.37 -0.93
CA ARG A 18 -21.06 -5.62 -1.71
C ARG A 18 -19.68 -6.28 -1.59
N LEU A 19 -18.60 -5.50 -1.62
CA LEU A 19 -17.26 -6.04 -1.41
C LEU A 19 -17.12 -6.66 0.00
N ALA A 20 -17.57 -5.95 1.04
CA ALA A 20 -17.52 -6.42 2.41
C ALA A 20 -18.35 -7.70 2.60
N ALA A 21 -19.53 -7.80 1.99
CA ALA A 21 -20.37 -9.01 2.03
C ALA A 21 -19.70 -10.23 1.36
N ASN A 22 -18.72 -10.01 0.47
CA ASN A 22 -17.93 -11.07 -0.17
C ASN A 22 -16.53 -11.23 0.45
N THR A 23 -16.20 -10.43 1.49
CA THR A 23 -14.90 -10.48 2.16
C THR A 23 -14.99 -11.45 3.33
N GLY A 24 -14.35 -12.61 3.21
CA GLY A 24 -14.38 -13.64 4.26
C GLY A 24 -13.54 -13.32 5.49
N HIS A 25 -12.57 -12.40 5.39
CA HIS A 25 -11.74 -12.00 6.51
C HIS A 25 -11.20 -10.57 6.38
N PHE A 26 -11.35 -9.79 7.45
CA PHE A 26 -10.70 -8.50 7.63
C PHE A 26 -9.52 -8.70 8.59
N THR A 27 -8.30 -8.68 8.06
CA THR A 27 -7.11 -8.90 8.89
C THR A 27 -6.81 -7.70 9.78
N ALA A 28 -6.22 -7.95 10.95
CA ALA A 28 -5.79 -6.90 11.86
C ALA A 28 -4.49 -6.21 11.42
N ARG A 29 -3.65 -6.91 10.64
CA ARG A 29 -2.36 -6.40 10.17
C ARG A 29 -2.24 -6.61 8.66
N SER A 30 -1.56 -5.68 7.99
CA SER A 30 -1.28 -5.76 6.55
C SER A 30 -0.52 -7.04 6.17
N ARG A 31 0.41 -7.50 7.02
CA ARG A 31 1.20 -8.73 6.85
C ARG A 31 0.33 -9.97 6.76
N ASP A 32 -0.81 -10.01 7.45
CA ASP A 32 -1.62 -11.21 7.53
C ASP A 32 -2.29 -11.54 6.18
N VAL A 33 -2.60 -10.54 5.35
CA VAL A 33 -3.26 -10.75 4.04
C VAL A 33 -2.44 -11.67 3.12
N PRO A 34 -1.18 -11.34 2.77
CA PRO A 34 -0.37 -12.24 1.97
C PRO A 34 -0.07 -13.58 2.68
N THR A 35 -0.01 -13.66 4.01
CA THR A 35 0.20 -14.93 4.72
C THR A 35 -0.97 -15.90 4.54
N VAL A 36 -2.21 -15.44 4.72
CA VAL A 36 -3.39 -16.32 4.58
C VAL A 36 -3.61 -16.73 3.12
N VAL A 37 -3.22 -15.88 2.16
CA VAL A 37 -3.23 -16.23 0.73
C VAL A 37 -2.13 -17.26 0.41
N ALA A 38 -0.90 -17.04 0.89
CA ALA A 38 0.23 -17.94 0.66
C ALA A 38 -0.02 -19.35 1.21
N LYS A 39 -0.76 -19.46 2.33
CA LYS A 39 -1.17 -20.74 2.93
C LYS A 39 -2.39 -21.40 2.27
N GLY A 40 -3.00 -20.73 1.30
CA GLY A 40 -4.19 -21.22 0.60
C GLY A 40 -5.50 -21.13 1.41
N GLU A 41 -5.51 -20.39 2.52
CA GLU A 41 -6.74 -20.14 3.30
C GLU A 41 -7.71 -19.23 2.53
N PHE A 42 -7.16 -18.31 1.73
CA PHE A 42 -7.92 -17.44 0.81
C PHE A 42 -7.29 -17.44 -0.57
N ALA A 43 -8.12 -17.41 -1.62
CA ALA A 43 -7.64 -17.42 -3.00
C ALA A 43 -6.96 -16.11 -3.42
N ALA A 44 -7.37 -14.98 -2.84
CA ALA A 44 -6.84 -13.66 -3.14
C ALA A 44 -7.06 -12.69 -1.97
N GLY A 45 -6.28 -11.61 -1.93
CA GLY A 45 -6.43 -10.54 -0.95
C GLY A 45 -5.83 -9.23 -1.45
N PHE A 46 -6.31 -8.10 -0.91
CA PHE A 46 -5.74 -6.79 -1.17
C PHE A 46 -4.46 -6.60 -0.35
N ALA A 47 -3.32 -6.94 -0.94
CA ALA A 47 -2.02 -6.82 -0.29
C ALA A 47 -1.42 -5.42 -0.50
N VAL A 48 -1.16 -4.73 0.60
CA VAL A 48 -0.39 -3.47 0.62
C VAL A 48 0.49 -3.48 1.86
N PRO A 49 1.80 -3.26 1.75
CA PRO A 49 2.60 -3.07 0.53
C PRO A 49 2.99 -4.39 -0.18
N SER A 50 3.41 -4.31 -1.45
CA SER A 50 3.73 -5.48 -2.30
C SER A 50 4.90 -6.32 -1.77
N TYR A 51 5.90 -5.69 -1.13
CA TYR A 51 7.06 -6.41 -0.60
C TYR A 51 6.65 -7.47 0.43
N MET A 52 5.56 -7.26 1.16
CA MET A 52 5.03 -8.26 2.08
C MET A 52 4.62 -9.54 1.35
N ALA A 53 3.98 -9.47 0.19
CA ALA A 53 3.70 -10.66 -0.60
C ALA A 53 4.99 -11.28 -1.18
N PHE A 54 5.98 -10.45 -1.50
CA PHE A 54 7.28 -10.92 -1.99
C PHE A 54 8.06 -11.70 -0.92
N GLU A 55 7.99 -11.32 0.35
CA GLU A 55 8.61 -12.09 1.45
C GLU A 55 8.04 -13.53 1.54
N GLU A 56 6.75 -13.74 1.28
CA GLU A 56 6.17 -15.10 1.22
C GLU A 56 6.69 -15.88 0.01
N LYS A 57 6.88 -15.19 -1.12
CA LYS A 57 7.53 -15.79 -2.30
C LYS A 57 8.97 -16.23 -1.97
N LEU A 58 9.73 -15.41 -1.24
CA LEU A 58 11.07 -15.75 -0.78
C LEU A 58 11.07 -16.89 0.26
N ALA A 59 10.01 -17.01 1.05
CA ALA A 59 9.80 -18.14 1.96
C ALA A 59 9.40 -19.45 1.24
N GLY A 60 9.25 -19.42 -0.09
CA GLY A 60 9.00 -20.60 -0.91
C GLY A 60 7.52 -20.89 -1.21
N PHE A 61 6.61 -19.99 -0.84
CA PHE A 61 5.18 -20.16 -1.14
C PHE A 61 4.89 -19.86 -2.62
N ASP A 62 3.92 -20.60 -3.18
CA ASP A 62 3.39 -20.31 -4.52
C ASP A 62 2.34 -19.20 -4.44
N ILE A 63 2.84 -17.97 -4.38
CA ILE A 63 2.02 -16.74 -4.39
C ILE A 63 2.46 -15.85 -5.56
N LYS A 64 1.49 -15.11 -6.10
CA LYS A 64 1.70 -14.11 -7.16
C LYS A 64 1.17 -12.76 -6.71
N PHE A 65 1.81 -11.69 -7.18
CA PHE A 65 1.33 -10.33 -7.00
C PHE A 65 0.87 -9.77 -8.34
N VAL A 66 -0.32 -9.17 -8.36
CA VAL A 66 -0.89 -8.57 -9.56
C VAL A 66 -1.22 -7.11 -9.27
N ALA A 67 -0.55 -6.21 -9.97
CA ALA A 67 -0.88 -4.78 -9.97
C ALA A 67 -1.76 -4.48 -11.20
N PRO A 68 -3.09 -4.29 -11.05
CA PRO A 68 -3.93 -3.90 -12.17
C PRO A 68 -3.58 -2.48 -12.68
N ARG A 69 -4.03 -2.12 -13.88
CA ARG A 69 -3.74 -0.83 -14.53
C ARG A 69 -4.12 0.39 -13.68
N ASN A 70 -5.16 0.25 -12.86
CA ASN A 70 -5.68 1.27 -11.95
C ASN A 70 -5.24 1.06 -10.49
N ALA A 71 -4.17 0.30 -10.24
CA ALA A 71 -3.61 0.15 -8.91
C ALA A 71 -3.08 1.48 -8.39
N PHE A 72 -3.20 1.69 -7.09
CA PHE A 72 -2.59 2.83 -6.42
C PHE A 72 -1.11 2.56 -6.15
N VAL A 73 -0.28 3.56 -6.44
CA VAL A 73 1.12 3.59 -6.02
C VAL A 73 1.25 4.70 -5.01
N THR A 74 1.69 4.37 -3.79
CA THR A 74 1.85 5.35 -2.71
C THR A 74 3.31 5.39 -2.29
N PRO A 75 3.96 6.58 -2.24
CA PRO A 75 5.24 6.69 -1.57
C PRO A 75 5.06 6.43 -0.07
N GLU A 76 6.01 5.76 0.56
CA GLU A 76 6.03 5.56 2.01
C GLU A 76 6.86 6.68 2.67
N PRO A 77 6.22 7.71 3.26
CA PRO A 77 6.95 8.82 3.86
C PRO A 77 7.55 8.41 5.20
N MET A 78 8.74 8.96 5.50
CA MET A 78 9.35 8.88 6.82
C MET A 78 9.47 10.27 7.42
N ALA A 79 9.17 10.38 8.71
CA ALA A 79 9.23 11.65 9.45
C ALA A 79 9.87 11.44 10.82
N ILE A 80 10.53 12.49 11.33
CA ILE A 80 11.08 12.54 12.69
C ILE A 80 10.06 13.26 13.57
N LEU A 81 9.62 12.60 14.65
CA LEU A 81 8.68 13.20 15.60
C LEU A 81 9.28 14.45 16.26
N ALA A 82 8.47 15.48 16.43
CA ALA A 82 8.81 16.61 17.27
C ALA A 82 9.08 16.12 18.70
N GLY A 83 10.22 16.50 19.28
CA GLY A 83 10.63 16.02 20.61
C GLY A 83 11.12 14.57 20.66
N ALA A 84 11.47 13.96 19.53
CA ALA A 84 12.08 12.63 19.51
C ALA A 84 13.29 12.55 20.45
N ARG A 85 13.40 11.46 21.22
CA ARG A 85 14.49 11.26 22.20
C ARG A 85 15.88 11.34 21.59
N ASN A 86 16.04 10.93 20.33
CA ASN A 86 17.32 10.88 19.61
C ASN A 86 17.20 11.52 18.21
N PRO A 87 17.03 12.85 18.10
CA PRO A 87 16.71 13.50 16.84
C PRO A 87 17.90 13.49 15.86
N LYS A 88 19.14 13.53 16.38
CA LYS A 88 20.35 13.43 15.56
C LYS A 88 20.50 12.06 14.91
N ALA A 89 20.28 10.98 15.67
CA ALA A 89 20.34 9.62 15.14
C ALA A 89 19.21 9.35 14.13
N ALA A 90 17.99 9.83 14.42
CA ALA A 90 16.87 9.73 13.48
C ALA A 90 17.16 10.44 12.16
N ARG A 91 17.76 11.64 12.21
CA ARG A 91 18.21 12.38 11.02
C ARG A 91 19.26 11.60 10.24
N ALA A 92 20.31 11.13 10.91
CA ALA A 92 21.36 10.34 10.26
C ALA A 92 20.80 9.08 9.60
N PHE A 93 19.79 8.43 10.21
CA PHE A 93 19.12 7.29 9.62
C PHE A 93 18.34 7.67 8.35
N VAL A 94 17.53 8.73 8.39
CA VAL A 94 16.81 9.23 7.20
C VAL A 94 17.79 9.61 6.09
N GLU A 95 18.87 10.32 6.41
CA GLU A 95 19.93 10.67 5.46
C GLU A 95 20.59 9.44 4.85
N PHE A 96 20.87 8.41 5.65
CA PHE A 96 21.38 7.12 5.16
C PHE A 96 20.41 6.48 4.15
N LEU A 97 19.10 6.46 4.44
CA LEU A 97 18.11 5.86 3.53
C LEU A 97 18.07 6.58 2.17
N LEU A 98 18.38 7.88 2.13
CA LEU A 98 18.46 8.67 0.89
C LEU A 98 19.74 8.41 0.09
N THR A 99 20.75 7.74 0.66
CA THR A 99 21.97 7.36 -0.07
C THR A 99 21.70 6.22 -1.04
N GLU A 100 22.58 6.04 -2.03
CA GLU A 100 22.56 4.87 -2.92
C GLU A 100 22.61 3.55 -2.15
N ARG A 101 23.44 3.49 -1.10
CA ARG A 101 23.55 2.30 -0.26
C ARG A 101 22.23 2.01 0.46
N GLY A 102 21.58 3.03 1.02
CA GLY A 102 20.27 2.88 1.68
C GLY A 102 19.19 2.40 0.70
N GLN A 103 19.14 2.98 -0.50
CA GLN A 103 18.20 2.56 -1.54
C GLN A 103 18.44 1.10 -1.99
N LYS A 104 19.71 0.67 -2.11
CA LYS A 104 20.06 -0.72 -2.46
C LYS A 104 19.56 -1.74 -1.46
N VAL A 105 19.68 -1.46 -0.17
CA VAL A 105 19.17 -2.36 0.90
C VAL A 105 17.67 -2.62 0.73
N PHE A 106 16.89 -1.61 0.36
CA PHE A 106 15.45 -1.77 0.14
C PHE A 106 15.12 -2.52 -1.15
N MET A 107 15.87 -2.31 -2.23
CA MET A 107 15.67 -3.05 -3.48
C MET A 107 15.86 -4.55 -3.32
N GLU A 108 16.79 -4.97 -2.46
CA GLU A 108 17.00 -6.39 -2.11
C GLU A 108 15.82 -7.01 -1.33
N ARG A 109 14.94 -6.17 -0.75
CA ARG A 109 13.76 -6.60 -0.01
C ARG A 109 12.47 -6.47 -0.83
N GLY A 110 12.56 -6.21 -2.13
CA GLY A 110 11.40 -6.06 -3.01
C GLY A 110 10.69 -4.71 -2.92
N LEU A 111 11.37 -3.68 -2.38
CA LEU A 111 10.91 -2.29 -2.44
C LEU A 111 11.53 -1.56 -3.64
N PHE A 112 10.94 -0.42 -4.00
CA PHE A 112 11.36 0.37 -5.16
C PHE A 112 12.10 1.64 -4.72
N PRO A 113 13.10 2.10 -5.51
CA PRO A 113 13.75 3.37 -5.26
C PRO A 113 12.78 4.55 -5.31
N ILE A 114 13.02 5.55 -4.45
CA ILE A 114 12.23 6.79 -4.40
C ILE A 114 12.82 7.89 -5.30
N THR A 115 13.67 7.53 -6.25
CA THR A 115 14.34 8.45 -7.18
C THR A 115 14.46 7.79 -8.56
N PRO A 116 14.38 8.56 -9.67
CA PRO A 116 14.59 8.03 -11.01
C PRO A 116 16.04 7.60 -11.28
N LYS A 117 16.99 7.97 -10.40
CA LYS A 117 18.41 7.63 -10.56
C LYS A 117 18.67 6.13 -10.46
N PHE A 118 17.87 5.40 -9.69
CA PHE A 118 18.06 3.98 -9.45
C PHE A 118 16.86 3.18 -9.93
N LYS A 119 17.12 1.94 -10.32
CA LYS A 119 16.11 0.96 -10.71
C LYS A 119 16.40 -0.34 -9.98
N VAL A 120 15.36 -1.11 -9.69
CA VAL A 120 15.52 -2.48 -9.17
C VAL A 120 16.22 -3.30 -10.26
N GLN A 121 17.44 -3.72 -9.95
CA GLN A 121 18.28 -4.51 -10.84
C GLN A 121 19.32 -5.30 -10.04
N GLY A 122 19.69 -6.47 -10.54
CA GLY A 122 20.74 -7.30 -9.96
C GLY A 122 21.28 -8.33 -10.95
N ALA A 123 22.17 -9.20 -10.48
CA ALA A 123 22.64 -10.33 -11.28
C ALA A 123 21.48 -11.32 -11.53
N PRO A 124 21.52 -12.12 -12.62
CA PRO A 124 20.56 -13.20 -12.84
C PRO A 124 20.43 -14.11 -11.61
N GLY A 125 19.20 -14.40 -11.19
CA GLY A 125 18.90 -15.20 -10.00
C GLY A 125 19.02 -14.46 -8.65
N SER A 126 19.39 -13.17 -8.66
CA SER A 126 19.40 -12.36 -7.43
C SER A 126 17.98 -12.04 -6.94
N THR A 127 17.86 -11.74 -5.64
CA THR A 127 16.60 -11.29 -5.03
C THR A 127 15.99 -10.07 -5.74
N ALA A 128 16.83 -9.16 -6.25
CA ALA A 128 16.36 -7.99 -7.00
C ALA A 128 15.70 -8.39 -8.32
N GLU A 129 16.28 -9.32 -9.10
CA GLU A 129 15.66 -9.79 -10.34
C GLU A 129 14.40 -10.62 -10.08
N LEU A 130 14.38 -11.41 -9.00
CA LEU A 130 13.15 -12.09 -8.54
C LEU A 130 12.04 -11.09 -8.16
N ALA A 131 12.37 -9.97 -7.53
CA ALA A 131 11.40 -8.92 -7.21
C ALA A 131 10.82 -8.27 -8.47
N VAL A 132 11.66 -8.06 -9.49
CA VAL A 132 11.22 -7.54 -10.80
C VAL A 132 10.25 -8.51 -11.47
N GLU A 133 10.57 -9.81 -11.51
CA GLU A 133 9.67 -10.83 -12.04
C GLU A 133 8.34 -10.87 -11.26
N PHE A 134 8.42 -10.91 -9.93
CA PHE A 134 7.27 -10.99 -9.04
C PHE A 134 6.30 -9.80 -9.19
N THR A 135 6.83 -8.63 -9.54
CA THR A 135 6.05 -7.40 -9.72
C THR A 135 5.66 -7.13 -11.17
N GLY A 136 5.77 -8.13 -12.05
CA GLY A 136 5.35 -8.02 -13.45
C GLY A 136 6.31 -7.19 -14.31
N GLY A 137 7.60 -7.24 -14.00
CA GLY A 137 8.67 -6.56 -14.74
C GLY A 137 8.88 -5.10 -14.34
N VAL A 138 8.27 -4.62 -13.25
CA VAL A 138 8.48 -3.24 -12.80
C VAL A 138 9.88 -3.09 -12.23
N ARG A 139 10.64 -2.12 -12.76
CA ARG A 139 11.98 -1.76 -12.24
C ARG A 139 12.01 -0.39 -11.57
N SER A 140 11.13 0.50 -11.98
CA SER A 140 10.96 1.84 -11.42
C SER A 140 9.55 2.35 -11.73
N TYR A 141 8.90 2.97 -10.74
CA TYR A 141 7.63 3.63 -10.95
C TYR A 141 7.77 4.99 -11.64
N PHE A 142 8.98 5.56 -11.73
CA PHE A 142 9.25 6.76 -12.52
C PHE A 142 9.24 6.50 -14.04
N ASP A 143 9.37 5.24 -14.47
CA ASP A 143 9.28 4.84 -15.88
C ASP A 143 7.83 4.50 -16.31
N ARG A 144 6.86 4.65 -15.41
CA ARG A 144 5.46 4.27 -15.65
C ARG A 144 4.59 5.53 -15.72
N ASP A 145 3.49 5.42 -16.47
CA ASP A 145 2.44 6.43 -16.45
C ASP A 145 1.74 6.38 -15.08
N VAL A 146 2.05 7.35 -14.23
CA VAL A 146 1.46 7.54 -12.91
C VAL A 146 0.77 8.89 -12.89
N SER A 147 -0.50 8.89 -12.50
CA SER A 147 -1.29 10.12 -12.36
C SER A 147 -1.64 10.36 -10.90
N ASN A 148 -1.64 11.63 -10.49
CA ASN A 148 -2.17 11.99 -9.19
C ASN A 148 -3.70 12.02 -9.28
N VAL A 149 -4.35 11.10 -8.56
CA VAL A 149 -5.81 11.01 -8.49
C VAL A 149 -6.42 11.93 -7.44
N TYR A 150 -5.59 12.58 -6.61
CA TYR A 150 -6.04 13.43 -5.51
C TYR A 150 -6.28 14.86 -5.99
N ASP A 151 -7.52 15.34 -5.85
CA ASP A 151 -7.91 16.72 -6.13
C ASP A 151 -8.14 17.45 -4.81
N GLU A 152 -7.21 18.34 -4.46
CA GLU A 152 -7.25 19.13 -3.23
C GLU A 152 -8.49 20.02 -3.13
N THR A 153 -8.94 20.59 -4.25
CA THR A 153 -10.10 21.49 -4.27
C THR A 153 -11.38 20.71 -3.98
N VAL A 154 -11.54 19.54 -4.59
CA VAL A 154 -12.67 18.64 -4.33
C VAL A 154 -12.61 18.08 -2.91
N ALA A 155 -11.42 17.69 -2.44
CA ALA A 155 -11.23 17.18 -1.09
C ALA A 155 -11.58 18.22 -0.02
N ALA A 156 -11.09 19.46 -0.17
CA ALA A 156 -11.41 20.56 0.74
C ALA A 156 -12.92 20.83 0.82
N LYS A 157 -13.61 20.87 -0.33
CA LYS A 157 -15.07 21.05 -0.40
C LYS A 157 -15.87 19.95 0.30
N ARG A 158 -15.32 18.73 0.39
CA ARG A 158 -16.02 17.55 0.93
C ARG A 158 -15.63 17.19 2.36
N SER A 159 -14.53 17.76 2.87
CA SER A 159 -13.91 17.35 4.13
C SER A 159 -14.89 17.38 5.31
N ASP A 160 -15.62 18.47 5.49
CA ASP A 160 -16.51 18.64 6.64
C ASP A 160 -17.74 17.72 6.57
N ALA A 161 -18.35 17.59 5.38
CA ALA A 161 -19.45 16.66 5.18
C ALA A 161 -19.03 15.20 5.44
N LEU A 162 -17.82 14.81 5.00
CA LEU A 162 -17.28 13.48 5.25
C LEU A 162 -17.04 13.23 6.75
N LYS A 163 -16.45 14.19 7.45
CA LYS A 163 -16.22 14.10 8.91
C LYS A 163 -17.53 13.96 9.68
N THR A 164 -18.54 14.75 9.33
CA THR A 164 -19.87 14.67 9.95
C THR A 164 -20.47 13.28 9.76
N ARG A 165 -20.43 12.77 8.51
CA ARG A 165 -20.96 11.44 8.19
C ARG A 165 -20.20 10.32 8.91
N PHE A 166 -18.88 10.40 8.98
CA PHE A 166 -18.07 9.42 9.71
C PHE A 166 -18.50 9.35 11.19
N ARG A 167 -18.67 10.50 11.84
CA ARG A 167 -19.11 10.54 13.24
C ARG A 167 -20.53 10.00 13.41
N SER A 168 -21.49 10.44 12.58
CA SER A 168 -22.90 10.05 12.71
C SER A 168 -23.17 8.59 12.38
N ASP A 169 -22.53 8.08 11.33
CA ASP A 169 -22.90 6.78 10.75
C ASP A 169 -22.00 5.66 11.27
N ILE A 170 -20.74 5.97 11.59
CA ILE A 170 -19.73 4.98 11.96
C ILE A 170 -19.42 5.03 13.45
N GLU A 171 -18.97 6.17 13.99
CA GLU A 171 -18.58 6.25 15.41
C GLU A 171 -19.77 6.00 16.36
N VAL A 172 -20.91 6.64 16.11
CA VAL A 172 -22.13 6.40 16.93
C VAL A 172 -22.56 4.94 16.84
N LYS A 173 -22.58 4.37 15.63
CA LYS A 173 -23.01 2.98 15.45
C LYS A 173 -22.06 2.00 16.12
N TRP A 174 -20.77 2.27 16.07
CA TRP A 174 -19.74 1.50 16.74
C TRP A 174 -19.93 1.47 18.26
N GLU A 175 -20.19 2.62 18.88
CA GLU A 175 -20.48 2.69 20.32
C GLU A 175 -21.76 1.93 20.70
N ASP A 176 -22.77 1.90 19.83
CA ASP A 176 -23.96 1.09 20.06
C ASP A 176 -23.71 -0.41 19.93
N LEU A 177 -22.81 -0.82 19.03
CA LEU A 177 -22.44 -2.23 18.87
C LEU A 177 -21.65 -2.76 20.06
N LYS A 178 -20.81 -1.94 20.71
CA LYS A 178 -20.07 -2.31 21.92
C LYS A 178 -20.94 -2.57 23.15
N LYS A 179 -22.16 -2.03 23.19
CA LYS A 179 -23.10 -2.19 24.31
C LYS A 179 -23.85 -3.52 24.28
N LYS A 180 -23.73 -4.28 23.19
CA LYS A 180 -24.31 -5.61 23.00
C LYS A 180 -23.27 -6.69 23.25
#